data_AF-A0A0J8B2I5-F1
#
_entry.id   AF-A0A0J8B2I5-F1
#
_cell.length_a   1.000
_cell.length_b   1.000
_cell.length_c   1.000
_cell.angle_alpha   90.00
_cell.angle_beta   90.00
_cell.angle_gamma   90.00
#
_symmetry.space_group_name_H-M   'P 1'
#
loop_
_entity.id
_entity.type
_entity.pdbx_description
1 polymer ?
#
loop_
_entity_poly.entity_id
_entity_poly.type
_entity_poly.pdbx_seq_one_letter_code
_entity_poly.pdbx_strand_id
1 'polypeptide(L)'
;MNTSCTLCPENEFQPNYGQTSCSKCAQGSSYALEPGSASCSLCNSTDIIVNPVALSTSYCSIDFITDNEFSIKGGGPSEISFASLLPDGLEPSSARVVLSTLPQYGKLYQLDENKQLAENLYDYFFAPVEIQEQYVSSVVHCTNWLSGRSYNQTIGEPDVMTTVSSSNAWAGFDADNGVAEITLKFDTALYMTGIVIYENIGGGAVTKIEALTPSGDFSVIWTGDPLPTGLLVMRQFQPTICPTNFITDTLRLT
;
A
#
# COMPACT_ATOMS: atom_id res chain seq x y z
N MET A 1 -13.55 -37.62 3.55
CA MET A 1 -13.04 -36.60 4.49
C MET A 1 -12.70 -35.39 3.64
N ASN A 2 -13.30 -34.24 3.93
CA ASN A 2 -13.16 -33.04 3.10
C ASN A 2 -11.81 -32.39 3.42
N THR A 3 -10.83 -32.55 2.54
CA THR A 3 -9.42 -32.11 2.71
C THR A 3 -9.16 -30.72 2.12
N SER A 4 -10.18 -29.87 2.03
CA SER A 4 -10.04 -28.51 1.50
C SER A 4 -10.00 -27.51 2.65
N CYS A 5 -8.80 -27.12 3.08
CA CYS A 5 -8.63 -25.92 3.91
C CYS A 5 -8.90 -24.69 3.05
N THR A 6 -9.81 -23.82 3.48
CA THR A 6 -10.01 -22.51 2.84
C THR A 6 -9.11 -21.50 3.55
N LEU A 7 -8.24 -20.84 2.80
CA LEU A 7 -7.40 -19.77 3.35
C LEU A 7 -8.26 -18.55 3.66
N CYS A 8 -7.94 -17.85 4.74
CA CYS A 8 -8.53 -16.54 4.98
C CYS A 8 -8.15 -15.58 3.85
N PRO A 9 -9.08 -14.77 3.33
CA PRO A 9 -8.72 -13.74 2.36
C PRO A 9 -7.86 -12.65 3.02
N GLU A 10 -7.30 -11.76 2.20
CA GLU A 10 -6.58 -10.57 2.69
C GLU A 10 -7.45 -9.77 3.69
N ASN A 11 -6.79 -9.19 4.68
CA ASN A 11 -7.36 -8.48 5.83
C ASN A 11 -8.23 -9.33 6.77
N GLU A 12 -8.19 -10.64 6.63
CA GLU A 12 -8.74 -11.60 7.59
C GLU A 12 -7.66 -12.54 8.11
N PHE A 13 -7.86 -13.05 9.32
CA PHE A 13 -6.91 -13.93 10.00
C PHE A 13 -7.60 -15.05 10.76
N GLN A 14 -6.89 -16.15 10.98
CA GLN A 14 -7.36 -17.25 11.82
C GLN A 14 -6.20 -17.88 12.61
N PRO A 15 -6.09 -17.66 13.93
CA PRO A 15 -4.98 -18.17 14.72
C PRO A 15 -5.08 -19.68 15.02
N ASN A 16 -6.26 -20.28 14.88
CA ASN A 16 -6.51 -21.67 15.26
C ASN A 16 -6.71 -22.58 14.04
N TYR A 17 -6.03 -23.72 14.04
CA TYR A 17 -6.19 -24.75 13.02
C TYR A 17 -7.58 -25.38 13.00
N GLY A 18 -8.07 -25.73 11.81
CA GLY A 18 -9.34 -26.46 11.62
C GLY A 18 -10.61 -25.61 11.75
N GLN A 19 -10.47 -24.28 11.84
CA GLN A 19 -11.60 -23.37 11.85
C GLN A 19 -12.16 -23.17 10.44
N THR A 20 -13.48 -22.98 10.36
CA THR A 20 -14.20 -22.77 9.10
C THR A 20 -14.51 -21.31 8.81
N SER A 21 -14.01 -20.40 9.65
CA SER A 21 -14.31 -18.97 9.57
C SER A 21 -13.08 -18.15 9.92
N CYS A 22 -12.94 -16.98 9.30
CA CYS A 22 -11.86 -16.03 9.55
C CYS A 22 -12.37 -14.83 10.35
N SER A 23 -11.46 -14.20 11.09
CA SER A 23 -11.70 -12.98 11.84
C SER A 23 -11.15 -11.79 11.05
N LYS A 24 -11.84 -10.65 11.06
CA LYS A 24 -11.36 -9.45 10.36
C LYS A 24 -10.28 -8.73 11.16
N CYS A 25 -9.29 -8.17 10.46
CA CYS A 25 -8.36 -7.23 11.06
C CYS A 25 -9.09 -5.96 11.49
N ALA A 26 -8.61 -5.36 12.59
CA ALA A 26 -9.13 -4.08 13.08
C ALA A 26 -8.93 -3.02 11.99
N GLN A 27 -10.04 -2.43 11.55
CA GLN A 27 -10.07 -1.51 10.42
C GLN A 27 -9.09 -0.35 10.64
N GLY A 28 -8.30 -0.07 9.60
CA GLY A 28 -7.26 0.97 9.52
C GLY A 28 -6.14 0.96 10.57
N SER A 29 -6.19 0.09 11.58
CA SER A 29 -5.19 -0.03 12.66
C SER A 29 -4.41 -1.34 12.60
N SER A 30 -4.86 -2.30 11.79
CA SER A 30 -4.16 -3.54 11.50
C SER A 30 -4.55 -4.12 10.15
N TYR A 31 -3.69 -4.95 9.57
CA TYR A 31 -3.90 -5.53 8.26
C TYR A 31 -3.32 -6.95 8.15
N ALA A 32 -3.76 -7.69 7.14
CA ALA A 32 -3.18 -8.98 6.76
C ALA A 32 -3.05 -9.03 5.23
N LEU A 33 -1.84 -8.87 4.70
CA LEU A 33 -1.65 -8.82 3.24
C LEU A 33 -1.66 -10.21 2.60
N GLU A 34 -1.39 -11.26 3.38
CA GLU A 34 -1.25 -12.61 2.86
C GLU A 34 -2.48 -13.45 3.20
N PRO A 35 -3.14 -14.07 2.20
CA PRO A 35 -4.20 -15.03 2.44
C PRO A 35 -3.76 -16.16 3.38
N GLY A 36 -4.59 -16.51 4.36
CA GLY A 36 -4.30 -17.54 5.37
C GLY A 36 -3.52 -17.03 6.59
N SER A 37 -3.38 -15.72 6.75
CA SER A 37 -2.72 -15.12 7.91
C SER A 37 -3.28 -15.63 9.25
N ALA A 38 -2.39 -15.94 10.20
CA ALA A 38 -2.77 -16.37 11.55
C ALA A 38 -2.98 -15.19 12.52
N SER A 39 -2.56 -13.99 12.13
CA SER A 39 -2.66 -12.75 12.91
C SER A 39 -2.66 -11.53 11.99
N CYS A 40 -3.15 -10.40 12.48
CA CYS A 40 -2.99 -9.11 11.80
C CYS A 40 -1.73 -8.40 12.27
N SER A 41 -1.07 -7.70 11.35
CA SER A 41 0.04 -6.79 11.65
C SER A 41 -0.51 -5.43 12.08
N LEU A 42 0.04 -4.85 13.15
CA LEU A 42 -0.36 -3.52 13.61
C LEU A 42 0.24 -2.42 12.74
N CYS A 43 -0.57 -1.40 12.51
CA CYS A 43 -0.18 -0.14 11.92
C CYS A 43 0.61 0.70 12.91
N ASN A 44 1.83 1.13 12.54
CA ASN A 44 2.66 2.05 13.34
C ASN A 44 3.04 1.55 14.75
N SER A 45 3.30 0.25 14.92
CA SER A 45 3.95 -0.22 16.14
C SER A 45 5.31 0.46 16.30
N THR A 46 5.43 1.29 17.34
CA THR A 46 6.71 1.79 17.86
C THR A 46 7.43 0.74 18.71
N ASP A 47 7.02 -0.53 18.64
CA ASP A 47 7.87 -1.60 19.15
C ASP A 47 9.14 -1.55 18.32
N ILE A 48 10.15 -0.87 18.86
CA ILE A 48 11.52 -1.28 18.66
C ILE A 48 11.46 -2.78 18.85
N ILE A 49 11.82 -3.51 17.80
CA ILE A 49 12.00 -4.94 17.85
C ILE A 49 13.18 -5.15 18.84
N VAL A 50 12.91 -5.08 20.15
CA VAL A 50 13.85 -5.42 21.23
C VAL A 50 13.77 -6.92 21.49
N ASN A 51 13.83 -7.65 20.39
CA ASN A 51 14.35 -8.99 20.24
C ASN A 51 14.07 -9.32 18.79
N PRO A 52 15.06 -9.81 18.02
CA PRO A 52 14.76 -10.36 16.72
C PRO A 52 13.70 -11.43 16.97
N VAL A 53 12.45 -11.13 16.62
CA VAL A 53 11.48 -12.19 16.38
C VAL A 53 12.20 -12.99 15.33
N ALA A 54 12.72 -14.15 15.76
CA ALA A 54 13.33 -15.10 14.87
C ALA A 54 12.40 -15.15 13.67
N LEU A 55 12.96 -14.90 12.47
CA LEU A 55 12.31 -15.22 11.22
C LEU A 55 11.73 -16.62 11.41
N SER A 56 10.45 -16.68 11.78
CA SER A 56 9.73 -17.91 11.95
C SER A 56 9.38 -18.28 10.53
N THR A 57 10.38 -18.85 9.86
CA THR A 57 10.25 -19.69 8.69
C THR A 57 9.29 -20.82 9.06
N SER A 58 7.98 -20.57 8.95
CA SER A 58 6.93 -21.57 9.14
C SER A 58 5.60 -21.14 8.49
N TYR A 59 5.57 -21.22 7.15
CA TYR A 59 4.49 -21.69 6.24
C TYR A 59 3.07 -21.07 6.33
N CYS A 60 2.41 -20.70 5.23
CA CYS A 60 2.49 -21.22 3.85
C CYS A 60 2.87 -20.14 2.82
N SER A 61 4.16 -19.87 2.64
CA SER A 61 4.68 -19.80 1.27
C SER A 61 4.89 -21.25 0.83
N ILE A 62 4.33 -21.64 -0.32
CA ILE A 62 4.86 -22.82 -1.00
C ILE A 62 5.85 -22.27 -2.01
N ASP A 63 7.07 -22.06 -1.54
CA ASP A 63 8.18 -21.64 -2.38
C ASP A 63 8.66 -22.86 -3.16
N PHE A 64 8.30 -22.93 -4.44
CA PHE A 64 8.88 -23.91 -5.35
C PHE A 64 10.19 -23.35 -5.90
N ILE A 65 11.30 -23.75 -5.27
CA ILE A 65 12.63 -23.48 -5.83
C ILE A 65 12.94 -24.63 -6.78
N THR A 66 12.99 -24.34 -8.07
CA THR A 66 13.51 -25.27 -9.07
C THR A 66 14.83 -24.73 -9.61
N ASP A 67 15.87 -25.56 -9.55
CA ASP A 67 17.12 -25.26 -10.24
C ASP A 67 16.91 -25.43 -11.74
N ASN A 68 17.36 -24.45 -12.53
CA ASN A 68 17.43 -24.62 -13.98
C ASN A 68 18.77 -25.28 -14.34
N GLU A 69 18.80 -26.62 -14.42
CA GLU A 69 20.03 -27.39 -14.69
C GLU A 69 20.73 -27.01 -16.01
N PHE A 70 20.03 -26.36 -16.95
CA PHE A 70 20.63 -25.88 -18.20
C PHE A 70 21.46 -24.60 -18.01
N SER A 71 21.13 -23.76 -17.01
CA SER A 71 21.81 -22.47 -16.79
C SER A 71 23.24 -22.59 -16.25
N ILE A 72 23.60 -23.75 -15.69
CA ILE A 72 24.91 -23.99 -15.05
C ILE A 72 25.96 -24.58 -15.99
N LYS A 73 25.56 -25.17 -17.11
CA LYS A 73 26.49 -25.84 -18.06
C LYS A 73 26.62 -25.14 -19.42
N GLY A 74 25.67 -24.25 -19.74
CA GLY A 74 25.56 -23.64 -21.07
C GLY A 74 25.07 -24.65 -22.12
N GLY A 75 24.18 -24.20 -23.01
CA GLY A 75 23.64 -25.00 -24.10
C GLY A 75 22.11 -24.94 -24.16
N GLY A 76 21.59 -24.43 -25.28
CA GLY A 76 20.16 -24.45 -25.62
C GLY A 76 19.25 -23.52 -24.78
N PRO A 77 18.07 -23.17 -25.31
CA PRO A 77 17.02 -22.54 -24.50
C PRO A 77 16.47 -23.55 -23.47
N SER A 78 16.16 -23.06 -22.28
CA SER A 78 15.48 -23.81 -21.23
C SER A 78 14.13 -23.17 -20.95
N GLU A 79 13.05 -23.95 -21.02
CA GLU A 79 11.68 -23.52 -20.74
C GLU A 79 11.36 -23.89 -19.29
N ILE A 80 11.03 -22.89 -18.46
CA ILE A 80 10.57 -23.11 -17.09
C ILE A 80 9.05 -22.99 -17.10
N SER A 81 8.35 -24.12 -16.94
CA SER A 81 6.89 -24.13 -16.77
C SER A 81 6.54 -24.17 -15.28
N PHE A 82 5.87 -23.13 -14.80
CA PHE A 82 5.43 -23.05 -13.41
C PHE A 82 4.11 -23.77 -13.17
N ALA A 83 3.32 -24.04 -14.21
CA ALA A 83 2.01 -24.69 -14.08
C ALA A 83 2.09 -26.08 -13.44
N SER A 84 3.15 -26.85 -13.72
CA SER A 84 3.39 -28.16 -13.10
C SER A 84 3.89 -28.08 -11.66
N LEU A 85 4.29 -26.91 -11.20
CA LEU A 85 4.73 -26.66 -9.83
C LEU A 85 3.58 -26.18 -8.95
N LEU A 86 2.47 -25.70 -9.52
CA LEU A 86 1.34 -25.20 -8.75
C LEU A 86 0.53 -26.35 -8.13
N PRO A 87 0.07 -26.24 -6.87
CA PRO A 87 -0.89 -27.14 -6.29
C PRO A 87 -2.20 -27.18 -7.09
N ASP A 88 -2.87 -28.33 -7.08
CA ASP A 88 -4.18 -28.50 -7.75
C ASP A 88 -5.18 -27.42 -7.30
N GLY A 89 -5.76 -26.70 -8.26
CA GLY A 89 -6.76 -25.65 -8.02
C GLY A 89 -6.22 -24.22 -7.93
N LEU A 90 -4.90 -24.01 -8.07
CA LEU A 90 -4.31 -22.68 -8.24
C LEU A 90 -4.16 -22.35 -9.74
N GLU A 91 -4.85 -21.30 -10.17
CA GLU A 91 -4.71 -20.77 -11.53
C GLU A 91 -3.33 -20.12 -11.71
N PRO A 92 -2.59 -20.42 -12.80
CA PRO A 92 -1.28 -19.82 -13.06
C PRO A 92 -1.26 -18.29 -13.07
N SER A 93 -2.38 -17.65 -13.42
CA SER A 93 -2.53 -16.18 -13.37
C SER A 93 -2.45 -15.60 -11.96
N SER A 94 -2.64 -16.43 -10.93
CA SER A 94 -2.60 -16.03 -9.52
C SER A 94 -1.23 -16.28 -8.88
N ALA A 95 -0.30 -16.90 -9.61
CA ALA A 95 1.04 -17.20 -9.12
C ALA A 95 1.97 -15.99 -9.27
N ARG A 96 2.75 -15.70 -8.23
CA ARG A 96 3.87 -14.75 -8.32
C ARG A 96 5.16 -15.53 -8.55
N VAL A 97 5.88 -15.18 -9.61
CA VAL A 97 7.20 -15.73 -9.88
C VAL A 97 8.23 -14.74 -9.37
N VAL A 98 9.15 -15.18 -8.52
CA VAL A 98 10.27 -14.36 -8.03
C VAL A 98 11.58 -14.98 -8.50
N LEU A 99 12.35 -14.23 -9.27
CA LEU A 99 13.71 -14.63 -9.66
C LEU A 99 14.68 -14.19 -8.57
N SER A 100 15.14 -15.13 -7.76
CA SER A 100 16.09 -14.85 -6.67
C SER A 100 17.52 -14.60 -7.18
N THR A 101 17.88 -15.17 -8.33
CA THR A 101 19.18 -14.98 -8.98
C THR A 101 19.03 -14.92 -10.50
N LEU A 102 19.75 -14.01 -11.15
CA LEU A 102 19.84 -13.95 -12.61
C LEU A 102 20.96 -14.87 -13.10
N PRO A 103 20.82 -15.51 -14.28
CA PRO A 103 21.88 -16.32 -14.85
C PRO A 103 23.12 -15.48 -15.12
N GLN A 104 24.30 -16.00 -14.75
CA GLN A 104 25.59 -15.32 -14.96
C GLN A 104 25.89 -15.10 -16.46
N TYR A 105 25.32 -15.93 -17.34
CA TYR A 105 25.46 -15.86 -18.78
C TYR A 105 24.11 -16.12 -19.47
N GLY A 106 23.78 -15.33 -20.50
CA GLY A 106 22.56 -15.49 -21.30
C GLY A 106 21.62 -14.29 -21.25
N LYS A 107 20.47 -14.41 -21.92
CA LYS A 107 19.36 -13.43 -21.89
C LYS A 107 18.11 -14.16 -21.44
N LEU A 108 17.37 -13.55 -20.51
CA LEU A 108 16.05 -14.01 -20.13
C LEU A 108 15.04 -13.51 -21.17
N TYR A 109 14.18 -14.40 -21.64
CA TYR A 109 13.08 -14.07 -22.54
C TYR A 109 11.79 -14.59 -21.93
N GLN A 110 10.75 -13.77 -21.94
CA GLN A 110 9.40 -14.19 -21.60
C GLN A 110 8.66 -14.50 -22.89
N LEU A 111 7.90 -15.59 -22.88
CA LEU A 111 7.04 -15.98 -23.99
C LEU A 111 5.58 -15.86 -23.57
N ASP A 112 4.71 -15.43 -24.48
CA ASP A 112 3.26 -15.44 -24.29
C ASP A 112 2.68 -16.87 -24.38
N GLU A 113 1.35 -17.00 -24.24
CA GLU A 113 0.63 -18.27 -24.38
C GLU A 113 0.82 -18.94 -25.76
N ASN A 114 1.21 -18.17 -26.78
CA ASN A 114 1.48 -18.61 -28.14
C ASN A 114 2.98 -18.86 -28.41
N LYS A 115 3.82 -18.84 -27.36
CA LYS A 115 5.28 -18.99 -27.42
C LYS A 115 5.99 -17.89 -28.22
N GLN A 116 5.37 -16.72 -28.37
CA GLN A 116 6.01 -15.54 -28.96
C GLN A 116 6.68 -14.69 -27.89
N LEU A 117 7.73 -13.96 -28.26
CA LEU A 117 8.43 -13.08 -27.34
C LEU A 117 7.45 -12.03 -26.80
N ALA A 118 7.24 -11.99 -25.49
CA ALA A 118 6.47 -10.92 -24.87
C ALA A 118 7.20 -9.59 -25.11
N GLU A 119 6.49 -8.62 -25.68
CA GLU A 119 7.09 -7.32 -26.05
C GLU A 119 7.52 -6.52 -24.81
N ASN A 120 6.95 -6.82 -23.63
CA ASN A 120 7.28 -6.17 -22.37
C ASN A 120 7.28 -7.17 -21.19
N LEU A 121 8.35 -7.15 -20.39
CA LEU A 121 8.53 -8.03 -19.23
C LEU A 121 7.54 -7.73 -18.09
N TYR A 122 6.94 -6.54 -18.10
CA TYR A 122 6.03 -6.06 -17.05
C TYR A 122 4.60 -6.58 -17.17
N ASP A 123 4.17 -7.06 -18.34
CA ASP A 123 2.75 -7.33 -18.62
C ASP A 123 2.21 -8.60 -17.92
N TYR A 124 3.09 -9.47 -17.42
CA TYR A 124 2.71 -10.80 -16.95
C TYR A 124 3.31 -11.20 -15.59
N PHE A 125 4.23 -10.43 -15.01
CA PHE A 125 4.83 -10.73 -13.69
C PHE A 125 4.01 -10.22 -12.50
N PHE A 126 3.00 -9.40 -12.76
CA PHE A 126 2.08 -8.88 -11.76
C PHE A 126 0.72 -8.84 -12.43
N ALA A 127 -0.30 -9.52 -11.91
CA ALA A 127 -1.64 -8.95 -12.07
C ALA A 127 -1.54 -7.57 -11.41
N PRO A 128 -1.52 -6.45 -12.16
CA PRO A 128 -1.29 -5.18 -11.53
C PRO A 128 -2.51 -4.93 -10.66
N VAL A 129 -2.30 -4.80 -9.35
CA VAL A 129 -3.17 -3.94 -8.57
C VAL A 129 -3.06 -2.59 -9.27
N GLU A 130 -4.05 -2.25 -10.09
CA GLU A 130 -4.07 -0.98 -10.82
C GLU A 130 -4.15 0.13 -9.77
N ILE A 131 -3.03 0.81 -9.56
CA ILE A 131 -2.99 1.97 -8.67
C ILE A 131 -3.68 3.11 -9.42
N GLN A 132 -4.91 3.41 -9.03
CA GLN A 132 -5.64 4.55 -9.55
C GLN A 132 -5.30 5.79 -8.73
N GLU A 133 -4.45 6.66 -9.29
CA GLU A 133 -4.20 7.99 -8.73
C GLU A 133 -5.46 8.87 -8.86
N GLN A 134 -5.75 9.64 -7.82
CA GLN A 134 -6.86 10.58 -7.77
C GLN A 134 -6.45 11.85 -7.03
N TYR A 135 -7.11 12.95 -7.39
CA TYR A 135 -6.97 14.23 -6.69
C TYR A 135 -8.22 14.52 -5.85
N VAL A 136 -8.09 15.47 -4.93
CA VAL A 136 -9.22 15.91 -4.10
C VAL A 136 -10.29 16.51 -5.01
N SER A 137 -11.50 15.97 -4.95
CA SER A 137 -12.65 16.45 -5.72
C SER A 137 -13.49 17.47 -4.95
N SER A 138 -13.51 17.39 -3.61
CA SER A 138 -14.19 18.36 -2.76
C SER A 138 -13.68 18.36 -1.32
N VAL A 139 -14.01 19.41 -0.58
CA VAL A 139 -13.73 19.51 0.86
C VAL A 139 -15.04 19.36 1.63
N VAL A 140 -15.10 18.38 2.53
CA VAL A 140 -16.27 18.09 3.36
C VAL A 140 -16.31 19.00 4.58
N HIS A 141 -15.16 19.21 5.21
CA HIS A 141 -15.02 19.99 6.42
C HIS A 141 -13.63 20.62 6.50
N CYS A 142 -13.55 21.82 7.09
CA CYS A 142 -12.28 22.45 7.43
C CYS A 142 -12.50 23.32 8.67
N THR A 143 -11.64 23.18 9.68
CA THR A 143 -11.85 23.88 10.97
C THR A 143 -11.52 25.36 10.90
N ASN A 144 -10.49 25.75 10.13
CA ASN A 144 -10.11 27.14 9.94
C ASN A 144 -9.24 27.33 8.68
N TRP A 145 -9.09 28.59 8.26
CA TRP A 145 -8.20 28.96 7.16
C TRP A 145 -7.78 30.43 7.27
N LEU A 146 -6.58 30.75 6.77
CA LEU A 146 -6.14 32.13 6.59
C LEU A 146 -6.89 32.80 5.42
N SER A 147 -7.14 34.11 5.55
CA SER A 147 -7.71 34.90 4.46
C SER A 147 -6.83 34.81 3.21
N GLY A 148 -7.43 34.45 2.07
CA GLY A 148 -6.71 34.20 0.81
C GLY A 148 -6.01 32.85 0.71
N ARG A 149 -6.21 31.93 1.67
CA ARG A 149 -5.64 30.57 1.73
C ARG A 149 -6.68 29.54 2.15
N SER A 150 -7.86 29.63 1.54
CA SER A 150 -9.02 28.79 1.88
C SER A 150 -8.78 27.32 1.57
N TYR A 151 -9.53 26.44 2.24
CA TYR A 151 -9.54 25.00 1.97
C TYR A 151 -9.82 24.65 0.49
N ASN A 152 -10.53 25.49 -0.28
CA ASN A 152 -10.77 25.23 -1.71
C ASN A 152 -9.50 25.08 -2.54
N GLN A 153 -8.36 25.56 -2.03
CA GLN A 153 -7.06 25.44 -2.70
C GLN A 153 -6.47 24.04 -2.64
N THR A 154 -7.08 23.12 -1.89
CA THR A 154 -6.68 21.70 -1.89
C THR A 154 -7.40 20.89 -2.97
N ILE A 155 -8.34 21.47 -3.72
CA ILE A 155 -9.15 20.77 -4.73
C ILE A 155 -8.40 20.72 -6.06
N GLY A 156 -8.34 19.55 -6.69
CA GLY A 156 -7.65 19.32 -7.96
C GLY A 156 -6.19 18.93 -7.81
N GLU A 157 -5.48 18.92 -8.94
CA GLU A 157 -4.06 18.62 -8.99
C GLU A 157 -3.25 19.69 -8.23
N PRO A 158 -2.20 19.32 -7.47
CA PRO A 158 -1.31 20.28 -6.83
C PRO A 158 -0.69 21.28 -7.81
N ASP A 159 -0.93 22.57 -7.63
CA ASP A 159 -0.45 23.65 -8.51
C ASP A 159 0.65 24.52 -7.87
N VAL A 160 1.06 24.22 -6.64
CA VAL A 160 2.13 24.90 -5.90
C VAL A 160 3.37 24.01 -5.81
N MET A 161 4.29 24.19 -6.76
CA MET A 161 5.52 23.38 -6.88
C MET A 161 6.78 24.17 -6.50
N THR A 162 6.67 25.10 -5.53
CA THR A 162 7.75 26.00 -5.13
C THR A 162 7.83 26.16 -3.61
N THR A 163 9.00 26.59 -3.12
CA THR A 163 9.28 26.75 -1.68
C THR A 163 8.79 28.09 -1.11
N VAL A 164 7.79 28.72 -1.73
CA VAL A 164 7.27 30.03 -1.30
C VAL A 164 5.86 29.92 -0.78
N SER A 165 5.49 30.88 0.06
CA SER A 165 4.14 31.01 0.56
C SER A 165 3.20 31.38 -0.59
N SER A 166 2.17 30.57 -0.83
CA SER A 166 1.25 30.75 -1.98
C SER A 166 -0.22 30.82 -1.54
N SER A 167 -1.01 31.73 -2.13
CA SER A 167 -2.47 31.77 -1.94
C SER A 167 -3.19 30.57 -2.54
N ASN A 168 -2.52 29.79 -3.39
CA ASN A 168 -3.03 28.54 -3.96
C ASN A 168 -2.74 27.33 -3.05
N ALA A 169 -2.38 27.57 -1.77
CA ALA A 169 -2.26 26.52 -0.77
C ALA A 169 -3.18 26.84 0.40
N TRP A 170 -3.77 25.80 1.00
CA TRP A 170 -4.45 25.93 2.27
C TRP A 170 -3.45 26.17 3.39
N ALA A 171 -3.83 27.02 4.35
CA ALA A 171 -3.10 27.20 5.58
C ALA A 171 -4.09 27.50 6.71
N GLY A 172 -3.92 26.84 7.86
CA GLY A 172 -4.70 27.10 9.05
C GLY A 172 -4.48 28.52 9.59
N PHE A 173 -5.50 29.09 10.22
CA PHE A 173 -5.47 30.46 10.77
C PHE A 173 -4.37 30.65 11.82
N ASP A 174 -4.22 29.68 12.72
CA ASP A 174 -3.26 29.71 13.84
C ASP A 174 -1.96 29.00 13.48
N ALA A 175 -1.37 29.37 12.33
CA ALA A 175 -0.28 28.68 11.61
C ALA A 175 0.92 28.15 12.45
N ASP A 176 1.08 28.59 13.70
CA ASP A 176 2.16 28.15 14.61
C ASP A 176 1.69 27.66 16.00
N ASN A 177 0.40 27.76 16.36
CA ASN A 177 -0.07 27.50 17.74
C ASN A 177 -1.44 26.79 17.87
N GLY A 178 -2.08 26.40 16.76
CA GLY A 178 -3.39 25.76 16.78
C GLY A 178 -3.44 24.45 15.98
N VAL A 179 -4.36 23.56 16.37
CA VAL A 179 -4.69 22.35 15.60
C VAL A 179 -5.67 22.73 14.51
N ALA A 180 -5.36 22.39 13.26
CA ALA A 180 -6.25 22.57 12.13
C ALA A 180 -6.61 21.19 11.56
N GLU A 181 -7.84 21.02 11.10
CA GLU A 181 -8.29 19.79 10.47
C GLU A 181 -8.93 20.11 9.12
N ILE A 182 -8.68 19.25 8.15
CA ILE A 182 -9.34 19.29 6.84
C ILE A 182 -9.78 17.89 6.45
N THR A 183 -11.04 17.76 6.05
CA THR A 183 -11.64 16.52 5.55
C THR A 183 -11.85 16.66 4.05
N LEU A 184 -11.13 15.82 3.31
CA LEU A 184 -11.02 15.81 1.86
C LEU A 184 -11.82 14.64 1.29
N LYS A 185 -12.41 14.85 0.12
CA LYS A 185 -13.14 13.83 -0.63
C LYS A 185 -12.53 13.63 -2.02
N PHE A 186 -12.55 12.40 -2.50
CA PHE A 186 -12.07 11.93 -3.81
C PHE A 186 -13.27 11.41 -4.63
N ASP A 187 -13.08 11.23 -5.94
CA ASP A 187 -14.18 10.85 -6.85
C ASP A 187 -14.62 9.39 -6.72
N THR A 188 -13.66 8.49 -6.49
CA THR A 188 -13.90 7.04 -6.43
C THR A 188 -13.44 6.50 -5.08
N ALA A 189 -14.33 5.80 -4.39
CA ALA A 189 -13.98 5.08 -3.16
C ALA A 189 -13.10 3.87 -3.49
N LEU A 190 -11.89 3.83 -2.95
CA LEU A 190 -10.90 2.77 -3.20
C LEU A 190 -10.29 2.27 -1.90
N TYR A 191 -9.58 1.14 -1.98
CA TYR A 191 -8.63 0.75 -0.94
C TYR A 191 -7.43 1.68 -1.01
N MET A 192 -7.24 2.48 0.03
CA MET A 192 -6.15 3.46 0.10
C MET A 192 -4.85 2.73 0.41
N THR A 193 -3.85 2.89 -0.45
CA THR A 193 -2.51 2.28 -0.31
C THR A 193 -1.40 3.32 -0.19
N GLY A 194 -1.68 4.58 -0.51
CA GLY A 194 -0.74 5.69 -0.39
C GLY A 194 -1.44 7.04 -0.38
N ILE A 195 -0.67 8.07 -0.01
CA ILE A 195 -1.07 9.47 -0.09
C ILE A 195 0.17 10.31 -0.37
N VAL A 196 0.00 11.38 -1.16
CA VAL A 196 1.02 12.39 -1.41
C VAL A 196 0.47 13.74 -0.99
N ILE A 197 1.15 14.42 -0.07
CA ILE A 197 0.78 15.75 0.42
C ILE A 197 1.88 16.73 -0.02
N TYR A 198 1.50 17.76 -0.76
CA TYR A 198 2.44 18.80 -1.19
C TYR A 198 2.50 19.89 -0.12
N GLU A 199 3.55 19.86 0.68
CA GLU A 199 3.80 20.87 1.71
C GLU A 199 4.76 21.93 1.15
N ASN A 200 4.34 23.19 1.14
CA ASN A 200 5.19 24.32 0.74
C ASN A 200 5.97 24.86 1.96
N ILE A 201 6.27 26.16 2.00
CA ILE A 201 6.95 26.76 3.16
C ILE A 201 6.09 26.61 4.43
N GLY A 202 6.70 26.16 5.52
CA GLY A 202 5.99 25.86 6.78
C GLY A 202 5.40 24.45 6.86
N GLY A 203 5.77 23.56 5.94
CA GLY A 203 5.40 22.13 5.97
C GLY A 203 5.91 21.36 7.19
N GLY A 204 5.50 20.11 7.33
CA GLY A 204 5.81 19.25 8.48
C GLY A 204 4.80 19.35 9.61
N ALA A 205 3.61 19.87 9.34
CA ALA A 205 2.56 20.09 10.32
C ALA A 205 1.56 18.91 10.42
N VAL A 206 1.50 18.03 9.41
CA VAL A 206 0.59 16.88 9.43
C VAL A 206 1.05 15.88 10.49
N THR A 207 0.19 15.63 11.46
CA THR A 207 0.41 14.72 12.60
C THR A 207 -0.46 13.48 12.53
N LYS A 208 -1.57 13.54 11.78
CA LYS A 208 -2.51 12.41 11.67
C LYS A 208 -3.19 12.37 10.32
N ILE A 209 -3.38 11.16 9.80
CA ILE A 209 -4.19 10.87 8.60
C ILE A 209 -5.19 9.80 8.98
N GLU A 210 -6.46 10.08 8.71
CA GLU A 210 -7.58 9.21 9.02
C GLU A 210 -8.43 8.95 7.77
N ALA A 211 -8.99 7.75 7.67
CA ALA A 211 -9.91 7.33 6.62
C ALA A 211 -11.32 7.15 7.20
N LEU A 212 -12.34 7.65 6.51
CA LEU A 212 -13.73 7.44 6.91
C LEU A 212 -14.13 5.98 6.65
N THR A 213 -14.57 5.28 7.68
CA THR A 213 -15.02 3.89 7.60
C THR A 213 -16.47 3.80 7.11
N PRO A 214 -16.92 2.62 6.65
CA PRO A 214 -18.34 2.40 6.32
C PRO A 214 -19.31 2.57 7.52
N SER A 215 -18.81 2.54 8.76
CA SER A 215 -19.65 2.82 9.95
C SER A 215 -19.89 4.30 10.17
N GLY A 216 -19.16 5.18 9.47
CA GLY A 216 -19.21 6.63 9.64
C GLY A 216 -18.19 7.19 10.63
N ASP A 217 -17.31 6.34 11.16
CA ASP A 217 -16.24 6.74 12.08
C ASP A 217 -14.92 6.97 11.32
N PHE A 218 -13.99 7.73 11.90
CA PHE A 218 -12.66 7.88 11.33
C PHE A 218 -11.68 6.86 11.91
N SER A 219 -11.05 6.09 11.03
CA SER A 219 -9.95 5.19 11.40
C SER A 219 -8.61 5.86 11.12
N VAL A 220 -7.73 5.90 12.12
CA VAL A 220 -6.37 6.41 11.98
C VAL A 220 -5.56 5.45 11.13
N ILE A 221 -5.02 5.93 10.00
CA ILE A 221 -4.16 5.14 9.09
C ILE A 221 -2.70 5.62 9.12
N TRP A 222 -2.42 6.79 9.69
CA TRP A 222 -1.06 7.25 9.96
C TRP A 222 -1.03 8.26 11.11
N THR A 223 0.05 8.23 11.90
CA THR A 223 0.38 9.23 12.92
C THR A 223 1.87 9.57 12.87
N GLY A 224 2.21 10.81 13.19
CA GLY A 224 3.60 11.23 13.37
C GLY A 224 3.71 12.49 14.22
N ASP A 225 4.93 12.77 14.66
CA ASP A 225 5.22 14.01 15.36
C ASP A 225 5.35 15.17 14.35
N PRO A 226 4.84 16.37 14.68
CA PRO A 226 5.07 17.54 13.86
C PRO A 226 6.56 17.89 13.87
N LEU A 227 7.06 18.45 12.77
CA LEU A 227 8.45 18.89 12.72
C LEU A 227 8.64 20.12 13.63
N PRO A 228 9.72 20.15 14.45
CA PRO A 228 9.91 21.18 15.48
C PRO A 228 10.11 22.60 14.90
N THR A 229 10.48 22.70 13.63
CA THR A 229 10.46 23.93 12.86
C THR A 229 9.85 23.60 11.50
N GLY A 230 8.86 24.38 11.07
CA GLY A 230 8.27 24.25 9.75
C GLY A 230 9.34 24.24 8.65
N LEU A 231 9.10 23.44 7.61
CA LEU A 231 10.07 23.25 6.53
C LEU A 231 10.34 24.57 5.79
N LEU A 232 11.63 24.88 5.58
CA LEU A 232 12.07 26.00 4.75
C LEU A 232 12.12 25.66 3.25
N VAL A 233 11.85 24.40 2.91
CA VAL A 233 11.81 23.86 1.54
C VAL A 233 10.50 23.12 1.34
N MET A 234 10.01 23.10 0.10
CA MET A 234 8.86 22.29 -0.24
C MET A 234 9.18 20.80 -0.06
N ARG A 235 8.15 20.02 0.24
CA ARG A 235 8.25 18.57 0.35
C ARG A 235 7.02 17.92 -0.26
N GLN A 236 7.25 16.84 -1.01
CA GLN A 236 6.22 15.84 -1.27
C GLN A 236 6.22 14.87 -0.10
N PHE A 237 5.32 15.09 0.84
CA PHE A 237 5.18 14.25 2.02
C PHE A 237 4.38 12.99 1.65
N GLN A 238 5.07 11.86 1.67
CA GLN A 238 4.54 10.54 1.34
C GLN A 238 4.77 9.59 2.51
N PRO A 239 4.00 9.72 3.61
CA PRO A 239 4.13 8.79 4.72
C PRO A 239 3.70 7.39 4.29
N THR A 240 4.35 6.37 4.87
CA THR A 240 3.83 5.00 4.80
C THR A 240 2.55 4.95 5.64
N ILE A 241 1.40 5.04 4.98
CA ILE A 241 0.10 4.84 5.63
C ILE A 241 -0.17 3.35 5.81
N CYS A 242 -1.07 3.05 6.72
CA CYS A 242 -1.67 1.74 6.73
C CYS A 242 -2.68 1.57 5.61
N PRO A 243 -2.54 0.52 4.78
CA PRO A 243 -3.53 0.24 3.76
C PRO A 243 -4.91 0.04 4.38
N THR A 244 -5.94 0.60 3.78
CA THR A 244 -7.30 0.36 4.26
C THR A 244 -7.74 -1.05 3.86
N ASN A 245 -8.46 -1.71 4.75
CA ASN A 245 -9.18 -2.96 4.46
C ASN A 245 -10.65 -2.73 4.10
N PHE A 246 -11.01 -1.48 3.81
CA PHE A 246 -12.30 -1.00 3.35
C PHE A 246 -12.08 0.04 2.27
N ILE A 247 -13.05 0.17 1.37
CA ILE A 247 -13.06 1.26 0.40
C ILE A 247 -13.45 2.56 1.08
N THR A 248 -12.77 3.65 0.75
CA THR A 248 -13.10 5.00 1.21
C THR A 248 -12.80 6.01 0.13
N ASP A 249 -13.59 7.08 0.08
CA ASP A 249 -13.36 8.26 -0.74
C ASP A 249 -13.05 9.49 0.12
N THR A 250 -12.91 9.33 1.44
CA THR A 250 -12.89 10.46 2.37
C THR A 250 -11.75 10.30 3.38
N LEU A 251 -10.87 11.29 3.42
CA LEU A 251 -9.73 11.36 4.35
C LEU A 251 -9.82 12.60 5.24
N ARG A 252 -9.34 12.51 6.47
CA ARG A 252 -9.12 13.66 7.35
C ARG A 252 -7.64 13.79 7.68
N LEU A 253 -7.12 15.01 7.56
CA LEU A 253 -5.78 15.40 7.95
C LEU A 253 -5.86 16.29 9.19
N THR A 254 -4.92 16.09 10.13
CA THR A 254 -4.71 16.92 11.32
C THR A 254 -3.25 17.33 11.42
#